data_AF-A0AAW3EKE3-F1
#
_entry.id   AF-A0AAW3EKE3-F1
#
_cell.length_a   1.000
_cell.length_b   1.000
_cell.length_c   1.000
_cell.angle_alpha   90.00
_cell.angle_beta   90.00
_cell.angle_gamma   90.00
#
_symmetry.space_group_name_H-M   'P 1'
#
loop_
_entity.id
_entity.type
_entity.pdbx_description
1 polymer ?
#
loop_
_entity_poly.entity_id
_entity_poly.type
_entity_poly.pdbx_seq_one_letter_code
_entity_poly.pdbx_strand_id
1 'polypeptide(L)'
;MAEREIGPIGQLMEGKMKKLVFAWTTALLLSGCVLAKHADTLPDDVKIFLDNADTCQHFAGEWDSSLSEERQKEIERSVDQYCGTAQKQQSVLQKKYKGNKTIEKKLAAYQF
;
A
#
# COMPACT_ATOMS: atom_id res chain seq x y z
N MET A 1 14.72 61.45 -34.67
CA MET A 1 13.30 61.83 -34.84
C MET A 1 12.51 60.94 -33.89
N ALA A 2 11.77 61.38 -32.88
CA ALA A 2 11.27 62.70 -32.44
C ALA A 2 10.96 62.57 -30.92
N GLU A 3 11.44 63.52 -30.09
CA GLU A 3 10.65 64.52 -29.30
C GLU A 3 10.07 63.94 -27.98
N ARG A 4 10.62 64.31 -26.79
CA ARG A 4 10.22 65.43 -25.89
C ARG A 4 8.94 65.12 -25.08
N GLU A 5 8.72 65.34 -23.77
CA GLU A 5 9.20 66.26 -22.72
C GLU A 5 8.56 65.87 -21.33
N ILE A 6 8.99 66.55 -20.25
CA ILE A 6 8.26 66.81 -18.96
C ILE A 6 8.21 65.69 -17.87
N GLY A 7 8.98 65.89 -16.77
CA GLY A 7 8.64 65.37 -15.41
C GLY A 7 7.69 66.34 -14.68
N PRO A 8 7.46 66.33 -13.34
CA PRO A 8 7.81 65.41 -12.24
C PRO A 8 6.52 64.81 -11.58
N ILE A 9 6.55 64.09 -10.46
CA ILE A 9 6.09 64.58 -9.14
C ILE A 9 6.10 63.36 -8.18
N GLY A 10 6.77 63.51 -7.04
CA GLY A 10 6.38 62.88 -5.77
C GLY A 10 6.39 61.36 -5.69
N GLN A 11 7.54 60.78 -5.31
CA GLN A 11 7.55 59.46 -4.66
C GLN A 11 8.10 59.57 -3.24
N LEU A 12 7.57 60.51 -2.48
CA LEU A 12 7.30 60.25 -1.08
C LEU A 12 6.05 59.38 -1.10
N MET A 13 6.18 58.10 -0.77
CA MET A 13 5.19 57.29 -0.05
C MET A 13 5.72 55.85 0.03
N GLU A 14 6.13 55.52 1.26
CA GLU A 14 5.78 54.25 1.90
C GLU A 14 6.64 53.02 1.59
N GLY A 15 7.88 53.11 2.07
CA GLY A 15 8.56 51.98 2.68
C GLY A 15 7.79 51.42 3.89
N LYS A 16 6.76 50.60 3.64
CA LYS A 16 6.10 49.75 4.66
C LYS A 16 5.61 48.41 4.11
N MET A 17 5.30 48.33 2.82
CA MET A 17 4.67 47.13 2.24
C MET A 17 5.65 45.98 1.95
N LYS A 18 6.95 46.26 1.79
CA LYS A 18 7.96 45.23 1.48
C LYS A 18 8.30 44.33 2.68
N LYS A 19 8.05 44.77 3.92
CA LYS A 19 8.35 44.00 5.13
C LYS A 19 7.28 42.96 5.44
N LEU A 20 6.06 43.15 4.95
CA LEU A 20 4.94 42.22 5.16
C LEU A 20 5.02 40.98 4.28
N VAL A 21 5.57 41.11 3.06
CA VAL A 21 5.72 39.98 2.11
C VAL A 21 6.84 39.02 2.53
N PHE A 22 7.90 39.52 3.16
CA PHE A 22 9.07 38.71 3.52
C PHE A 22 8.92 37.88 4.80
N ALA A 23 7.90 38.17 5.61
CA ALA A 23 7.66 37.45 6.88
C ALA A 23 6.75 36.22 6.72
N TRP A 24 6.05 36.07 5.59
CA TRP A 24 5.08 35.01 5.36
C TRP A 24 5.63 33.81 4.59
N THR A 25 6.82 33.95 3.97
CA THR A 25 7.43 32.89 3.15
C THR A 25 8.19 31.83 3.95
N THR A 26 8.40 32.01 5.25
CA THR A 26 9.24 31.11 6.07
C THR A 26 8.48 30.28 7.10
N ALA A 27 7.15 30.37 7.17
CA ALA A 27 6.33 29.71 8.19
C ALA A 27 5.57 28.46 7.69
N LEU A 28 6.02 27.82 6.60
CA LEU A 28 5.37 26.64 6.02
C LEU A 28 6.29 25.39 6.04
N LEU A 29 6.92 25.13 7.18
CA LEU A 29 7.83 23.97 7.38
C LEU A 29 7.53 23.19 8.68
N LEU A 30 6.28 23.14 9.12
CA LEU A 30 5.85 22.27 10.21
C LEU A 30 4.49 21.67 9.90
N SER A 31 4.48 20.42 9.44
CA SER A 31 3.50 19.39 9.85
C SER A 31 3.53 18.22 8.85
N GLY A 32 4.66 17.54 8.75
CA GLY A 32 4.65 16.17 8.25
C GLY A 32 4.10 15.27 9.35
N CYS A 33 2.79 14.99 9.35
CA CYS A 33 2.23 13.90 10.15
C CYS A 33 2.83 12.59 9.61
N VAL A 34 3.91 12.12 10.24
CA VAL A 34 4.40 10.76 9.99
C VAL A 34 3.40 9.82 10.64
N LEU A 35 2.44 9.35 9.84
CA LEU A 35 1.64 8.18 10.19
C LEU A 35 2.61 6.99 10.24
N ALA A 36 3.23 6.78 11.40
CA ALA A 36 3.91 5.54 11.71
C ALA A 36 2.84 4.44 11.64
N LYS A 37 2.76 3.74 10.50
CA LYS A 37 1.97 2.53 10.36
C LYS A 37 2.57 1.54 11.34
N HIS A 38 1.91 1.36 12.48
CA HIS A 38 2.24 0.28 13.41
C HIS A 38 2.20 -1.00 12.57
N ALA A 39 3.33 -1.68 12.46
CA ALA A 39 3.36 -3.00 11.83
C ALA A 39 2.65 -3.93 12.81
N ASP A 40 1.32 -4.01 12.71
CA ASP A 40 0.54 -5.02 13.41
C ASP A 40 1.14 -6.36 13.00
N THR A 41 1.91 -6.96 13.91
CA THR A 41 2.47 -8.29 13.69
C THR A 41 1.29 -9.25 13.58
N LEU A 42 1.18 -9.91 12.43
CA LEU A 42 0.07 -10.83 12.22
C LEU A 42 0.14 -11.97 13.25
N PRO A 43 -1.03 -12.46 13.71
CA PRO A 43 -1.07 -13.69 14.47
C PRO A 43 -0.43 -14.85 13.69
N ASP A 44 0.22 -15.78 14.40
CA ASP A 44 1.00 -16.82 13.75
C ASP A 44 0.15 -17.80 12.92
N ASP A 45 -1.08 -18.07 13.35
CA ASP A 45 -2.03 -18.87 12.57
C ASP A 45 -2.45 -18.20 11.26
N VAL A 46 -2.54 -16.86 11.24
CA VAL A 46 -2.73 -16.08 10.02
C VAL A 46 -1.49 -16.15 9.13
N LYS A 47 -0.28 -16.07 9.69
CA LYS A 47 0.97 -16.22 8.91
C LYS A 47 1.08 -17.59 8.27
N ILE A 48 0.79 -18.66 9.01
CA ILE A 48 0.82 -20.05 8.51
C ILE A 48 -0.22 -20.23 7.40
N PHE A 49 -1.41 -19.64 7.55
CA PHE A 49 -2.41 -19.64 6.47
C PHE A 49 -1.88 -18.96 5.21
N LEU A 50 -1.28 -17.77 5.34
CA LEU A 50 -0.73 -17.05 4.19
C LEU A 50 0.35 -17.86 3.48
N ASP A 51 1.25 -18.51 4.23
CA ASP A 51 2.30 -19.36 3.67
C ASP A 51 1.74 -20.56 2.87
N ASN A 52 0.75 -21.26 3.43
CA ASN A 52 0.08 -22.36 2.71
C ASN A 52 -0.70 -21.85 1.48
N ALA A 53 -1.35 -20.69 1.60
CA ALA A 53 -2.15 -20.11 0.54
C ALA A 53 -1.28 -19.63 -0.63
N ASP A 54 -0.15 -18.99 -0.34
CA ASP A 54 0.84 -18.57 -1.34
C ASP A 54 1.48 -19.78 -2.01
N THR A 55 1.85 -20.81 -1.23
CA THR A 55 2.41 -22.06 -1.77
C THR A 55 1.40 -22.77 -2.68
N CYS A 56 0.13 -22.82 -2.27
CA CYS A 56 -0.96 -23.33 -3.10
C CYS A 56 -1.04 -22.60 -4.45
N GLN A 57 -1.10 -21.26 -4.44
CA GLN A 57 -1.20 -20.47 -5.67
C GLN A 57 0.02 -20.63 -6.57
N HIS A 58 1.21 -20.75 -5.98
CA HIS A 58 2.44 -21.02 -6.71
C HIS A 58 2.33 -22.33 -7.51
N PHE A 59 2.01 -23.45 -6.87
CA PHE A 59 1.87 -24.73 -7.57
C PHE A 59 0.67 -24.75 -8.53
N ALA A 60 -0.48 -24.21 -8.13
CA ALA A 60 -1.66 -24.17 -8.99
C ALA A 60 -1.41 -23.35 -10.28
N GLY A 61 -0.61 -22.28 -10.18
CA GLY A 61 -0.21 -21.45 -11.31
C GLY A 61 0.82 -22.11 -12.24
N GLU A 62 1.48 -23.18 -11.81
CA GLU A 62 2.44 -23.92 -12.64
C GLU A 62 1.81 -25.01 -13.50
N TRP A 63 0.55 -25.37 -13.26
CA TRP A 63 -0.08 -26.46 -14.00
C TRP A 63 -0.18 -26.17 -15.50
N ASP A 64 0.36 -27.09 -16.31
CA ASP A 64 0.33 -27.02 -17.77
C ASP A 64 0.32 -28.44 -18.36
N SER A 65 -0.50 -28.67 -19.39
CA SER A 65 -0.69 -30.00 -19.99
C SER A 65 0.51 -30.51 -20.80
N SER A 66 1.46 -29.64 -21.12
CA SER A 66 2.73 -29.98 -21.79
C SER A 66 3.83 -30.45 -20.83
N LEU A 67 3.61 -30.33 -19.52
CA LEU A 67 4.55 -30.82 -18.52
C LEU A 67 4.70 -32.34 -18.57
N SER A 68 5.82 -32.85 -18.07
CA SER A 68 5.97 -34.30 -17.86
C SER A 68 4.94 -34.81 -16.86
N GLU A 69 4.53 -36.08 -17.00
CA GLU A 69 3.59 -36.70 -16.06
C GLU A 69 4.09 -36.66 -14.61
N GLU A 70 5.40 -36.76 -14.40
CA GLU A 70 6.00 -36.67 -13.08
C GLU A 70 5.78 -35.29 -12.46
N ARG A 71 6.02 -34.21 -13.23
CA ARG A 71 5.82 -32.85 -12.74
C ARG A 71 4.34 -32.55 -12.51
N GLN A 72 3.47 -33.02 -13.40
CA GLN A 72 2.03 -32.93 -13.21
C GLN A 72 1.60 -33.58 -11.88
N LYS A 73 2.00 -34.83 -11.64
CA LYS A 73 1.68 -35.54 -10.39
C LYS A 73 2.24 -34.85 -9.15
N GLU A 74 3.39 -34.19 -9.26
CA GLU A 74 3.95 -33.40 -8.16
C GLU A 74 3.08 -32.17 -7.87
N ILE A 75 2.73 -31.40 -8.91
CA ILE A 75 1.87 -30.22 -8.79
C ILE A 75 0.52 -30.60 -8.20
N GLU A 76 -0.14 -31.66 -8.70
CA GLU A 76 -1.41 -32.16 -8.17
C GLU A 76 -1.33 -32.47 -6.67
N ARG A 77 -0.30 -33.22 -6.24
CA ARG A 77 -0.08 -33.55 -4.83
C ARG A 77 0.16 -32.31 -3.97
N SER A 78 0.95 -31.36 -4.47
CA SER A 78 1.22 -30.11 -3.77
C SER A 78 -0.04 -29.24 -3.64
N VAL A 79 -0.82 -29.11 -4.72
CA VAL A 79 -2.10 -28.40 -4.72
C VAL A 79 -3.05 -29.03 -3.70
N ASP A 80 -3.24 -30.35 -3.73
CA ASP A 80 -4.11 -31.05 -2.78
C ASP A 80 -3.68 -30.81 -1.33
N GLN A 81 -2.37 -30.86 -1.06
CA GLN A 81 -1.83 -30.63 0.28
C GLN A 81 -2.04 -29.18 0.73
N TYR A 82 -1.53 -28.22 -0.03
CA TYR A 82 -1.44 -26.82 0.41
C TYR A 82 -2.76 -26.09 0.25
N CYS A 83 -3.46 -26.25 -0.88
CA CYS A 83 -4.76 -25.63 -1.10
C CYS A 83 -5.82 -26.24 -0.16
N GLY A 84 -5.83 -27.57 -0.02
CA GLY A 84 -6.73 -28.25 0.90
C GLY A 84 -6.52 -27.85 2.36
N THR A 85 -5.27 -27.62 2.78
CA THR A 85 -4.94 -27.11 4.12
C THR A 85 -5.34 -25.64 4.27
N ALA A 86 -4.99 -24.79 3.29
CA ALA A 86 -5.30 -23.36 3.31
C ALA A 86 -6.81 -23.10 3.34
N GLN A 87 -7.61 -23.85 2.56
CA GLN A 87 -9.06 -23.73 2.55
C GLN A 87 -9.68 -24.04 3.93
N LYS A 88 -9.21 -25.12 4.59
CA LYS A 88 -9.64 -25.47 5.96
C LYS A 88 -9.25 -24.37 6.94
N GLN A 89 -8.01 -23.89 6.88
CA GLN A 89 -7.51 -22.80 7.74
C GLN A 89 -8.32 -21.52 7.53
N GLN A 90 -8.61 -21.14 6.29
CA GLN A 90 -9.38 -19.94 5.96
C GLN A 90 -10.75 -19.96 6.64
N SER A 91 -11.46 -21.10 6.57
CA SER A 91 -12.78 -21.26 7.19
C SER A 91 -12.76 -21.12 8.72
N VAL A 92 -11.67 -21.58 9.37
CA VAL A 92 -11.47 -21.47 10.81
C VAL A 92 -11.11 -20.03 11.18
N LEU A 93 -10.18 -19.42 10.44
CA LEU A 93 -9.69 -18.06 10.69
C LEU A 93 -10.78 -17.00 10.45
N GLN A 94 -11.64 -17.19 9.45
CA GLN A 94 -12.80 -16.31 9.21
C GLN A 94 -13.74 -16.26 10.42
N LYS A 95 -13.92 -17.39 11.12
CA LYS A 95 -14.73 -17.44 12.35
C LYS A 95 -13.98 -16.82 13.52
N LYS A 96 -12.69 -17.17 13.68
CA LYS A 96 -11.84 -16.71 14.80
C LYS A 96 -11.63 -15.20 14.81
N TYR A 97 -11.40 -14.60 13.65
CA TYR A 97 -11.07 -13.18 13.48
C TYR A 97 -12.24 -12.35 12.94
N LYS A 98 -13.48 -12.83 13.08
CA LYS A 98 -14.68 -12.10 12.67
C LYS A 98 -14.71 -10.71 13.30
N GLY A 99 -14.90 -9.69 12.48
CA GLY A 99 -14.88 -8.27 12.87
C GLY A 99 -13.50 -7.61 12.80
N ASN A 100 -12.40 -8.37 12.69
CA ASN A 100 -11.08 -7.80 12.45
C ASN A 100 -10.89 -7.53 10.96
N LYS A 101 -11.15 -6.29 10.53
CA LYS A 101 -11.13 -5.91 9.11
C LYS A 101 -9.77 -6.11 8.43
N THR A 102 -8.67 -5.96 9.17
CA THR A 102 -7.32 -6.17 8.63
C THR A 102 -7.09 -7.64 8.28
N ILE A 103 -7.43 -8.55 9.19
CA ILE A 103 -7.27 -9.99 8.95
C ILE A 103 -8.31 -10.48 7.95
N GLU A 104 -9.57 -10.08 8.06
CA GLU A 104 -10.63 -10.43 7.09
C GLU A 104 -10.20 -10.09 5.65
N LYS A 105 -9.62 -8.92 5.42
CA LYS A 105 -9.10 -8.53 4.10
C LYS A 105 -7.97 -9.44 3.62
N LYS A 106 -7.07 -9.87 4.51
CA LYS A 106 -5.97 -10.79 4.17
C LYS A 106 -6.50 -12.18 3.83
N LEU A 107 -7.45 -12.69 4.60
CA LEU A 107 -8.08 -13.98 4.32
C LEU A 107 -8.82 -13.94 2.98
N ALA A 108 -9.58 -12.88 2.71
CA ALA A 108 -10.37 -12.72 1.50
C ALA A 108 -9.54 -12.50 0.21
N ALA A 109 -8.22 -12.30 0.32
CA ALA A 109 -7.34 -12.16 -0.85
C ALA A 109 -7.17 -13.48 -1.62
N TYR A 110 -7.50 -14.61 -0.99
CA TYR A 110 -7.37 -15.95 -1.58
C TYR A 110 -8.74 -16.54 -1.88
N GLN A 111 -8.85 -17.16 -3.04
CA GLN A 111 -10.01 -17.89 -3.52
C GLN A 111 -9.55 -19.31 -3.83
N PHE A 112 -10.15 -20.30 -3.18
CA PHE A 112 -9.86 -21.73 -3.36
C PHE A 112 -11.10 -22.45 -3.87
#